data_AF-A0A3M1ITC5-F1
#
_entry.id   AF-A0A3M1ITC5-F1
#
_cell.length_a   1.000
_cell.length_b   1.000
_cell.length_c   1.000
_cell.angle_alpha   90.00
_cell.angle_beta   90.00
_cell.angle_gamma   90.00
#
_symmetry.space_group_name_H-M   'P 1'
#
loop_
_entity.id
_entity.type
_entity.pdbx_description
1 polymer ?
#
loop_
_entity_poly.entity_id
_entity_poly.type
_entity_poly.pdbx_seq_one_letter_code
_entity_poly.pdbx_strand_id
1 'polypeptide(L)'
;MNTHTCKTQRTLITVAALLMAIVPAAGCNNNPTTSPAVIAADAASPTAPTGPTRSPATAAPVPTASGTSAPTRTPAPTHTASASPRPTPTDSATAPPAPSPSPLATRSLAGVEVSESTLTLLTYPYRGYLIEQADPVYNMPVFYFNRPQFEADSPAPVLQDYKTVVLENPYLRLTFLPELGGRLYGATIKATGQEVFYHNPVVKPSRYGVLQPAEANWWLAAGGMEWAYPTQEHGYRFGVPWDYRVAQTPNGAAITLTDTAPGRVGLAVTVSLAANSAGFSVEPLLTNQSSAAVPVQVWSNAALTLAAGSMPADTQFVAATDVITIHSRGEAGWTVPGPGRHAPWPQVGQTDLRDYRQWANYLGFFVDNQAAPFLAAVNPNSRLGMVRLGPLDFPGSAGKLFAFGPDFPYRDYTDDDSQYFEIWGGANAAFWADYDRIVLPGQSLGWREVWWPLSGLDGLSWATEQAAIHVQPAPQTADGYILSALLARPTRGRVQITSGGTTVLEEPFEAAPNSPLTWEFNAVRGPINIELTDQQHQTLLNYQFE
;
A
#
# COMPACT_ATOMS: atom_id res chain seq x y z
N MET A 1 -27.41 -56.35 16.73
CA MET A 1 -28.59 -57.04 17.32
C MET A 1 -29.36 -56.03 18.15
N ASN A 2 -30.68 -56.12 18.20
CA ASN A 2 -31.56 -55.12 18.83
C ASN A 2 -31.54 -55.20 20.37
N THR A 3 -31.73 -54.06 21.04
CA THR A 3 -32.69 -53.90 22.16
C THR A 3 -33.05 -52.42 22.39
N HIS A 4 -34.24 -52.17 22.95
CA HIS A 4 -34.78 -50.85 23.34
C HIS A 4 -34.04 -50.32 24.61
N THR A 5 -34.19 -49.10 25.17
CA THR A 5 -35.31 -48.14 25.37
C THR A 5 -34.66 -46.81 25.87
N CYS A 6 -35.26 -45.62 26.09
CA CYS A 6 -36.65 -45.11 26.07
C CYS A 6 -36.67 -43.59 25.70
N LYS A 7 -37.55 -42.77 26.31
CA LYS A 7 -37.66 -41.29 26.15
C LYS A 7 -37.51 -40.56 27.49
N THR A 8 -37.01 -39.32 27.44
CA THR A 8 -37.46 -38.23 28.34
C THR A 8 -37.42 -36.89 27.61
N GLN A 9 -38.43 -36.04 27.79
CA GLN A 9 -38.63 -34.79 27.04
C GLN A 9 -39.31 -33.75 27.95
N ARG A 10 -38.77 -32.53 28.04
CA ARG A 10 -39.27 -31.30 28.73
C ARG A 10 -38.17 -30.22 28.62
N THR A 11 -38.40 -28.91 28.43
CA THR A 11 -39.61 -28.09 28.23
C THR A 11 -39.21 -26.83 27.45
N LEU A 12 -40.00 -26.35 26.49
CA LEU A 12 -39.92 -24.95 26.03
C LEU A 12 -40.93 -24.09 26.79
N ILE A 13 -40.55 -22.86 27.15
CA ILE A 13 -41.44 -21.86 27.73
C ILE A 13 -41.76 -20.80 26.65
N THR A 14 -43.05 -20.57 26.44
CA THR A 14 -43.58 -19.46 25.64
C THR A 14 -44.42 -18.58 26.55
N VAL A 15 -44.26 -17.26 26.46
CA VAL A 15 -45.23 -16.27 26.95
C VAL A 15 -45.58 -15.36 25.78
N ALA A 16 -46.84 -14.94 25.69
CA ALA A 16 -47.45 -14.43 24.48
C ALA A 16 -48.17 -13.08 24.69
N ALA A 17 -48.74 -12.60 23.58
CA ALA A 17 -49.79 -11.58 23.43
C ALA A 17 -49.35 -10.12 23.27
N LEU A 18 -50.13 -9.25 22.60
CA LEU A 18 -51.11 -9.36 21.49
C LEU A 18 -51.67 -7.94 21.29
N LEU A 19 -51.77 -7.41 20.06
CA LEU A 19 -52.89 -6.52 19.71
C LEU A 19 -53.08 -6.40 18.18
N MET A 20 -54.35 -6.28 17.78
CA MET A 20 -54.83 -6.42 16.40
C MET A 20 -54.96 -5.08 15.67
N ALA A 21 -54.89 -5.13 14.34
CA ALA A 21 -55.76 -4.35 13.46
C ALA A 21 -56.17 -5.21 12.24
N ILE A 22 -57.34 -4.95 11.67
CA ILE A 22 -58.12 -5.90 10.85
C ILE A 22 -58.52 -5.25 9.51
N VAL A 23 -58.09 -5.85 8.36
CA VAL A 23 -58.86 -6.21 7.12
C VAL A 23 -59.61 -5.05 6.37
N PRO A 24 -59.99 -5.07 5.05
CA PRO A 24 -59.91 -6.11 3.99
C PRO A 24 -59.30 -5.73 2.60
N ALA A 25 -58.77 -6.78 1.95
CA ALA A 25 -59.12 -7.34 0.62
C ALA A 25 -58.91 -6.64 -0.75
N ALA A 26 -58.44 -7.51 -1.66
CA ALA A 26 -58.83 -7.73 -3.07
C ALA A 26 -58.19 -6.90 -4.20
N GLY A 27 -57.66 -7.62 -5.20
CA GLY A 27 -57.18 -7.06 -6.46
C GLY A 27 -56.18 -7.96 -7.20
N CYS A 28 -56.62 -9.08 -7.76
CA CYS A 28 -55.80 -9.85 -8.70
C CYS A 28 -55.59 -9.05 -10.00
N ASN A 29 -54.38 -9.09 -10.58
CA ASN A 29 -54.23 -8.96 -12.03
C ASN A 29 -52.94 -9.60 -12.53
N ASN A 30 -53.07 -10.54 -13.47
CA ASN A 30 -51.97 -11.10 -14.24
C ASN A 30 -51.89 -10.38 -15.59
N ASN A 31 -50.72 -9.90 -16.00
CA ASN A 31 -50.16 -10.26 -17.32
C ASN A 31 -48.67 -9.86 -17.43
N PRO A 32 -47.92 -10.46 -18.37
CA PRO A 32 -46.46 -10.44 -18.37
C PRO A 32 -45.86 -9.30 -19.21
N THR A 33 -44.63 -8.91 -18.87
CA THR A 33 -43.78 -8.07 -19.72
C THR A 33 -42.31 -8.48 -19.59
N THR A 34 -41.85 -9.24 -20.59
CA THR A 34 -40.53 -9.13 -21.26
C THR A 34 -39.32 -8.66 -20.43
N SER A 35 -38.41 -9.58 -20.12
CA SER A 35 -37.02 -9.26 -19.79
C SER A 35 -36.29 -8.60 -20.97
N PRO A 36 -35.52 -7.51 -20.76
CA PRO A 36 -34.41 -7.15 -21.63
C PRO A 36 -33.19 -8.03 -21.32
N ALA A 37 -32.36 -8.29 -22.33
CA ALA A 37 -31.16 -9.11 -22.19
C ALA A 37 -30.04 -8.38 -21.42
N VAL A 38 -29.23 -9.15 -20.68
CA VAL A 38 -27.98 -8.67 -20.09
C VAL A 38 -26.98 -8.39 -21.22
N ILE A 39 -26.58 -7.13 -21.37
CA ILE A 39 -25.43 -6.75 -22.19
C ILE A 39 -24.24 -6.69 -21.25
N ALA A 40 -23.34 -7.67 -21.36
CA ALA A 40 -22.05 -7.61 -20.69
C ALA A 40 -21.18 -6.53 -21.36
N ALA A 41 -20.67 -5.59 -20.58
CA ALA A 41 -19.65 -4.66 -21.04
C ALA A 41 -18.27 -5.29 -20.77
N ASP A 42 -17.57 -5.69 -21.84
CA ASP A 42 -16.19 -6.17 -21.74
C ASP A 42 -15.28 -5.02 -21.30
N ALA A 43 -14.72 -5.13 -20.09
CA ALA A 43 -13.62 -4.29 -19.65
C ALA A 43 -12.34 -4.73 -20.38
N ALA A 44 -11.94 -3.96 -21.39
CA ALA A 44 -10.78 -4.27 -22.23
C ALA A 44 -9.48 -4.31 -21.41
N SER A 45 -8.87 -5.50 -21.30
CA SER A 45 -7.50 -5.63 -20.80
C SER A 45 -6.50 -5.11 -21.84
N PRO A 46 -5.39 -4.46 -21.43
CA PRO A 46 -4.40 -3.94 -22.38
C PRO A 46 -3.63 -5.11 -23.02
N THR A 47 -3.95 -5.42 -24.28
CA THR A 47 -3.16 -6.33 -25.11
C THR A 47 -1.96 -5.61 -25.72
N ALA A 48 -0.76 -6.19 -25.56
CA ALA A 48 0.45 -5.68 -26.20
C ALA A 48 0.35 -5.82 -27.73
N PRO A 49 0.72 -4.80 -28.53
CA PRO A 49 0.57 -4.84 -29.98
C PRO A 49 1.55 -5.81 -30.64
N THR A 50 1.03 -6.77 -31.39
CA THR A 50 1.82 -7.72 -32.18
C THR A 50 2.29 -7.08 -33.49
N GLY A 51 3.59 -6.82 -33.60
CA GLY A 51 4.23 -6.47 -34.87
C GLY A 51 4.26 -7.67 -35.84
N PRO A 52 4.20 -7.45 -37.17
CA PRO A 52 4.08 -8.54 -38.14
C PRO A 52 5.38 -9.34 -38.28
N THR A 53 5.25 -10.67 -38.20
CA THR A 53 6.32 -11.64 -38.42
C THR A 53 6.82 -11.64 -39.87
N ARG A 54 8.15 -11.58 -40.05
CA ARG A 54 8.82 -12.01 -41.29
C ARG A 54 9.57 -13.31 -41.06
N SER A 55 9.23 -14.33 -41.83
CA SER A 55 9.93 -15.63 -41.86
C SER A 55 11.30 -15.55 -42.56
N PRO A 56 12.23 -16.48 -42.29
CA PRO A 56 13.65 -16.33 -42.63
C PRO A 56 14.01 -16.81 -44.04
N ALA A 57 15.13 -16.29 -44.57
CA ALA A 57 15.80 -16.78 -45.77
C ALA A 57 17.28 -17.10 -45.47
N THR A 58 17.84 -18.08 -46.18
CA THR A 58 18.98 -18.88 -45.71
C THR A 58 20.31 -18.57 -46.42
N ALA A 59 21.38 -18.43 -45.62
CA ALA A 59 22.81 -18.73 -45.89
C ALA A 59 23.59 -18.16 -47.12
N ALA A 60 24.62 -17.36 -46.79
CA ALA A 60 26.04 -17.43 -47.24
C ALA A 60 26.42 -17.18 -48.74
N PRO A 61 27.69 -16.84 -49.10
CA PRO A 61 28.93 -16.84 -48.31
C PRO A 61 29.82 -15.56 -48.37
N VAL A 62 31.01 -15.69 -47.78
CA VAL A 62 32.10 -14.70 -47.52
C VAL A 62 32.90 -14.30 -48.77
N PRO A 63 33.53 -13.11 -48.79
CA PRO A 63 34.98 -13.04 -49.07
C PRO A 63 35.81 -12.29 -47.99
N THR A 64 37.11 -12.56 -47.98
CA THR A 64 38.10 -12.30 -46.91
C THR A 64 39.04 -11.10 -47.16
N ALA A 65 39.87 -10.79 -46.14
CA ALA A 65 41.07 -9.92 -46.13
C ALA A 65 40.85 -8.39 -45.93
N SER A 66 41.69 -7.63 -45.20
CA SER A 66 42.86 -7.95 -44.34
C SER A 66 43.42 -6.71 -43.60
N GLY A 67 43.97 -6.86 -42.38
CA GLY A 67 44.88 -5.90 -41.70
C GLY A 67 44.21 -4.65 -41.05
N THR A 68 44.76 -4.00 -40.01
CA THR A 68 46.10 -4.09 -39.41
C THR A 68 46.12 -3.56 -37.94
N SER A 69 47.00 -4.14 -37.10
CA SER A 69 47.63 -3.57 -35.87
C SER A 69 46.80 -2.94 -34.73
N ALA A 70 46.99 -3.49 -33.51
CA ALA A 70 46.65 -2.86 -32.23
C ALA A 70 47.88 -2.18 -31.57
N PRO A 71 47.71 -1.32 -30.56
CA PRO A 71 48.76 -0.98 -29.60
C PRO A 71 48.43 -1.41 -28.16
N THR A 72 49.35 -2.16 -27.55
CA THR A 72 49.37 -2.53 -26.13
C THR A 72 49.72 -1.31 -25.25
N ARG A 73 49.24 -1.26 -23.99
CA ARG A 73 49.83 -0.38 -22.95
C ARG A 73 50.22 -1.16 -21.70
N THR A 74 51.44 -0.90 -21.25
CA THR A 74 52.13 -1.54 -20.11
C THR A 74 52.00 -0.69 -18.85
N PRO A 75 51.91 -1.26 -17.63
CA PRO A 75 51.89 -0.51 -16.37
C PRO A 75 53.29 -0.19 -15.84
N ALA A 76 53.40 0.81 -14.97
CA ALA A 76 54.60 1.19 -14.21
C ALA A 76 54.22 2.02 -12.96
N PRO A 77 55.11 2.18 -11.96
CA PRO A 77 55.88 1.12 -11.30
C PRO A 77 55.72 1.14 -9.76
N THR A 78 56.16 0.07 -9.10
CA THR A 78 56.10 -0.11 -7.64
C THR A 78 57.26 0.59 -6.92
N HIS A 79 57.00 1.18 -5.74
CA HIS A 79 58.05 1.57 -4.78
C HIS A 79 58.06 0.65 -3.56
N THR A 80 59.25 0.18 -3.18
CA THR A 80 59.52 -0.68 -2.02
C THR A 80 60.01 0.13 -0.82
N ALA A 81 59.59 -0.26 0.40
CA ALA A 81 60.22 0.16 1.65
C ALA A 81 60.22 -0.99 2.69
N SER A 82 61.33 -1.09 3.40
CA SER A 82 61.80 -2.20 4.25
C SER A 82 60.90 -2.61 5.43
N ALA A 83 61.13 -3.82 5.97
CA ALA A 83 60.44 -4.41 7.12
C ALA A 83 61.40 -4.77 8.27
N SER A 84 60.96 -4.61 9.53
CA SER A 84 61.35 -5.35 10.75
C SER A 84 60.78 -4.68 12.03
N PRO A 85 60.60 -5.39 13.16
CA PRO A 85 60.18 -6.78 13.33
C PRO A 85 58.97 -6.94 14.29
N ARG A 86 58.49 -8.18 14.44
CA ARG A 86 57.32 -8.62 15.23
C ARG A 86 57.49 -8.42 16.76
N PRO A 87 56.38 -8.18 17.49
CA PRO A 87 56.07 -9.02 18.66
C PRO A 87 54.66 -9.61 18.60
N THR A 88 54.47 -10.78 19.23
CA THR A 88 53.17 -11.45 19.37
C THR A 88 52.54 -11.07 20.71
N PRO A 89 51.23 -10.78 20.74
CA PRO A 89 50.36 -11.24 21.82
C PRO A 89 49.13 -11.98 21.24
N THR A 90 48.84 -13.21 21.65
CA THR A 90 48.12 -13.59 22.89
C THR A 90 46.62 -13.41 22.72
N ASP A 91 45.93 -14.56 22.67
CA ASP A 91 44.48 -14.68 22.65
C ASP A 91 43.86 -14.08 23.92
N SER A 92 42.84 -13.24 23.76
CA SER A 92 41.95 -12.78 24.84
C SER A 92 40.70 -12.18 24.23
N ALA A 93 39.61 -12.94 24.26
CA ALA A 93 38.30 -12.45 23.84
C ALA A 93 37.86 -11.29 24.74
N THR A 94 37.35 -10.22 24.14
CA THR A 94 36.53 -9.21 24.83
C THR A 94 35.46 -8.78 23.85
N ALA A 95 34.20 -9.10 24.16
CA ALA A 95 33.07 -8.63 23.38
C ALA A 95 33.04 -7.09 23.41
N PRO A 96 32.60 -6.43 22.32
CA PRO A 96 32.40 -4.99 22.35
C PRO A 96 31.37 -4.65 23.45
N PRO A 97 31.58 -3.56 24.23
CA PRO A 97 30.62 -3.18 25.26
C PRO A 97 29.27 -2.86 24.62
N ALA A 98 28.20 -3.43 25.18
CA ALA A 98 26.84 -3.13 24.75
C ALA A 98 26.59 -1.61 24.82
N PRO A 99 25.90 -1.01 23.84
CA PRO A 99 25.59 0.41 23.89
C PRO A 99 24.74 0.69 25.13
N SER A 100 25.26 1.49 26.06
CA SER A 100 24.51 1.91 27.24
C SER A 100 23.30 2.74 26.79
N PRO A 101 22.08 2.45 27.28
CA PRO A 101 20.92 3.26 26.93
C PRO A 101 21.17 4.69 27.41
N SER A 102 21.23 5.62 26.46
CA SER A 102 21.34 7.04 26.79
C SER A 102 20.08 7.45 27.55
N PRO A 103 20.19 8.08 28.74
CA PRO A 103 19.00 8.59 29.43
C PRO A 103 18.33 9.61 28.51
N LEU A 104 17.10 9.33 28.12
CA LEU A 104 16.26 10.25 27.35
C LEU A 104 16.08 11.53 28.18
N ALA A 105 16.87 12.55 27.86
CA ALA A 105 16.59 13.90 28.29
C ALA A 105 15.16 14.23 27.86
N THR A 106 14.36 14.79 28.77
CA THR A 106 13.00 15.24 28.51
C THR A 106 13.03 16.36 27.48
N ARG A 107 13.13 16.00 26.19
CA ARG A 107 12.96 16.93 25.09
C ARG A 107 11.59 17.56 25.25
N SER A 108 11.56 18.88 25.09
CA SER A 108 10.31 19.60 24.86
C SER A 108 9.45 18.82 23.85
N LEU A 109 8.15 18.72 24.12
CA LEU A 109 7.16 18.30 23.13
C LEU A 109 7.12 19.38 22.04
N ALA A 110 8.11 19.35 21.15
CA ALA A 110 8.04 20.08 19.90
C ALA A 110 6.80 19.57 19.17
N GLY A 111 5.87 20.47 18.88
CA GLY A 111 4.71 20.18 18.06
C GLY A 111 5.14 19.81 16.65
N VAL A 112 4.17 19.50 15.79
CA VAL A 112 4.47 19.25 14.37
C VAL A 112 4.89 20.56 13.71
N GLU A 113 6.13 20.58 13.21
CA GLU A 113 6.65 21.66 12.40
C GLU A 113 5.97 21.61 11.03
N VAL A 114 5.59 22.78 10.53
CA VAL A 114 5.02 22.97 9.19
C VAL A 114 5.88 23.97 8.45
N SER A 115 6.27 23.63 7.24
CA SER A 115 6.99 24.54 6.34
C SER A 115 6.50 24.40 4.90
N GLU A 116 6.72 25.45 4.13
CA GLU A 116 6.61 25.41 2.67
C GLU A 116 8.02 25.49 2.08
N SER A 117 8.25 24.76 1.00
CA SER A 117 9.54 24.72 0.31
C SER A 117 9.33 24.43 -1.18
N THR A 118 10.41 24.15 -1.89
CA THR A 118 10.42 23.76 -3.30
C THR A 118 11.11 22.40 -3.44
N LEU A 119 10.56 21.54 -4.29
CA LEU A 119 11.20 20.31 -4.75
C LEU A 119 11.36 20.38 -6.27
N THR A 120 12.61 20.30 -6.73
CA THR A 120 12.93 20.22 -8.16
C THR A 120 12.85 18.77 -8.62
N LEU A 121 11.97 18.47 -9.58
CA LEU A 121 11.82 17.14 -10.19
C LEU A 121 12.10 17.19 -11.69
N LEU A 122 12.68 16.12 -12.23
CA LEU A 122 12.79 15.94 -13.67
C LEU A 122 11.39 15.62 -14.22
N THR A 123 10.92 16.39 -15.20
CA THR A 123 9.50 16.40 -15.61
C THR A 123 9.36 16.48 -17.13
N TYR A 124 8.62 15.55 -17.73
CA TYR A 124 8.22 15.69 -19.13
C TYR A 124 7.26 16.87 -19.32
N PRO A 125 7.31 17.63 -20.43
CA PRO A 125 6.45 18.79 -20.65
C PRO A 125 4.99 18.44 -21.02
N TYR A 126 4.41 17.45 -20.32
CA TYR A 126 3.12 16.81 -20.61
C TYR A 126 1.95 17.79 -20.73
N ARG A 127 1.99 18.91 -19.99
CA ARG A 127 0.93 19.93 -19.97
C ARG A 127 0.63 20.54 -21.35
N GLY A 128 1.65 20.68 -22.21
CA GLY A 128 1.47 21.18 -23.58
C GLY A 128 0.70 20.24 -24.52
N TYR A 129 0.48 19.00 -24.07
CA TYR A 129 -0.17 17.93 -24.84
C TYR A 129 -1.52 17.53 -24.23
N LEU A 130 -2.00 18.25 -23.21
CA LEU A 130 -3.32 18.02 -22.61
C LEU A 130 -4.41 18.77 -23.39
N ILE A 131 -5.47 18.04 -23.74
CA ILE A 131 -6.69 18.54 -24.36
C ILE A 131 -7.80 18.45 -23.33
N GLU A 132 -8.24 19.60 -22.82
CA GLU A 132 -9.35 19.66 -21.85
C GLU A 132 -10.70 19.37 -22.54
N GLN A 133 -11.51 18.51 -21.91
CA GLN A 133 -12.90 18.26 -22.27
C GLN A 133 -13.75 18.22 -21.01
N ALA A 134 -15.05 18.53 -21.12
CA ALA A 134 -15.98 18.39 -20.02
C ALA A 134 -16.54 16.96 -19.96
N ASP A 135 -16.36 16.27 -18.84
CA ASP A 135 -17.08 15.04 -18.56
C ASP A 135 -18.54 15.37 -18.16
N PRO A 136 -19.56 14.83 -18.85
CA PRO A 136 -20.96 15.16 -18.62
C PRO A 136 -21.59 14.41 -17.42
N VAL A 137 -20.98 13.34 -16.92
CA VAL A 137 -21.44 12.58 -15.75
C VAL A 137 -21.01 13.30 -14.47
N TYR A 138 -19.75 13.73 -14.43
CA TYR A 138 -19.14 14.36 -13.26
C TYR A 138 -19.19 15.88 -13.29
N ASN A 139 -19.58 16.51 -14.40
CA ASN A 139 -19.55 17.96 -14.62
C ASN A 139 -18.16 18.56 -14.29
N MET A 140 -17.12 17.95 -14.86
CA MET A 140 -15.73 18.19 -14.46
C MET A 140 -14.78 18.21 -15.67
N PRO A 141 -13.75 19.08 -15.68
CA PRO A 141 -12.66 18.99 -16.64
C PRO A 141 -11.90 17.67 -16.53
N VAL A 142 -11.85 16.96 -17.65
CA VAL A 142 -11.05 15.76 -17.86
C VAL A 142 -10.09 16.07 -19.01
N PHE A 143 -8.81 15.76 -18.80
CA PHE A 143 -7.78 16.02 -19.81
C PHE A 143 -7.48 14.74 -20.58
N TYR A 144 -7.45 14.84 -21.90
CA TYR A 144 -7.07 13.79 -22.82
C TYR A 144 -5.67 14.09 -23.37
N PHE A 145 -4.83 13.08 -23.54
CA PHE A 145 -3.45 13.30 -23.94
C PHE A 145 -3.25 13.16 -25.45
N ASN A 146 -2.64 14.17 -26.07
CA ASN A 146 -2.24 14.15 -27.47
C ASN A 146 -0.96 13.33 -27.66
N ARG A 147 -1.09 12.01 -27.46
CA ARG A 147 0.00 11.03 -27.57
C ARG A 147 0.72 11.10 -28.92
N PRO A 148 0.04 11.20 -30.09
CA PRO A 148 0.71 11.27 -31.38
C PRO A 148 1.63 12.49 -31.51
N GLN A 149 1.21 13.66 -31.01
CA GLN A 149 2.03 14.86 -31.04
C GLN A 149 3.21 14.76 -30.06
N PHE A 150 2.99 14.22 -28.85
CA PHE A 150 4.06 14.01 -27.87
C PHE A 150 5.14 13.05 -28.39
N GLU A 151 4.74 11.97 -29.06
CA GLU A 151 5.68 11.02 -29.67
C GLU A 151 6.39 11.65 -30.88
N ALA A 152 5.69 12.43 -31.71
CA ALA A 152 6.30 13.11 -32.85
C ALA A 152 7.33 14.18 -32.46
N ASP A 153 7.06 14.94 -31.38
CA ASP A 153 7.98 15.94 -30.84
C ASP A 153 9.13 15.31 -30.04
N SER A 154 8.93 14.10 -29.49
CA SER A 154 9.90 13.36 -28.67
C SER A 154 10.62 14.24 -27.62
N PRO A 155 9.88 14.99 -26.77
CA PRO A 155 10.48 15.96 -25.87
C PRO A 155 11.27 15.27 -24.75
N ALA A 156 12.46 15.80 -24.45
CA ALA A 156 13.19 15.44 -23.23
C ALA A 156 12.51 16.04 -21.99
N PRO A 157 12.59 15.39 -20.82
CA PRO A 157 12.15 15.98 -19.58
C PRO A 157 13.11 17.09 -19.12
N VAL A 158 12.58 18.06 -18.37
CA VAL A 158 13.30 19.23 -17.86
C VAL A 158 13.16 19.32 -16.35
N LEU A 159 14.12 19.94 -15.67
CA LEU A 159 13.98 20.25 -14.25
C LEU A 159 12.85 21.25 -14.06
N GLN A 160 11.83 20.88 -13.29
CA GLN A 160 10.72 21.73 -12.89
C GLN A 160 10.67 21.81 -11.37
N ASP A 161 10.57 23.04 -10.86
CA ASP A 161 10.31 23.32 -9.46
C ASP A 161 8.82 23.15 -9.14
N TYR A 162 8.54 22.48 -8.04
CA TYR A 162 7.20 22.28 -7.49
C TYR A 162 7.14 22.78 -6.05
N LYS A 163 6.04 23.44 -5.68
CA LYS A 163 5.77 23.79 -4.29
C LYS A 163 5.57 22.52 -3.46
N THR A 164 6.27 22.44 -2.33
CA THR A 164 6.00 21.45 -1.27
C THR A 164 5.36 22.10 -0.06
N VAL A 165 4.52 21.34 0.63
CA VAL A 165 4.16 21.57 2.03
C VAL A 165 4.73 20.39 2.82
N VAL A 166 5.39 20.66 3.95
CA VAL A 166 6.03 19.64 4.79
C VAL A 166 5.43 19.68 6.19
N LEU A 167 5.05 18.51 6.71
CA LEU A 167 4.66 18.28 8.10
C LEU A 167 5.69 17.34 8.73
N GLU A 168 6.40 17.75 9.78
CA GLU A 168 7.35 16.86 10.46
C GLU A 168 7.30 16.89 11.98
N ASN A 169 7.53 15.74 12.59
CA ASN A 169 7.59 15.53 14.04
C ASN A 169 8.95 14.86 14.40
N PRO A 170 9.17 14.29 15.60
CA PRO A 170 10.44 13.59 15.90
C PRO A 170 10.70 12.32 15.07
N TYR A 171 9.69 11.71 14.46
CA TYR A 171 9.72 10.36 13.87
C TYR A 171 9.55 10.34 12.35
N LEU A 172 8.68 11.18 11.80
CA LEU A 172 8.35 11.27 10.38
C LEU A 172 8.50 12.68 9.82
N ARG A 173 8.79 12.74 8.51
CA ARG A 173 8.56 13.90 7.64
C ARG A 173 7.60 13.50 6.53
N LEU A 174 6.44 14.15 6.46
CA LEU A 174 5.50 14.03 5.35
C LEU A 174 5.69 15.19 4.38
N THR A 175 5.84 14.91 3.09
CA THR A 175 6.04 15.92 2.04
C THR A 175 4.90 15.84 1.02
N PHE A 176 4.17 16.94 0.82
CA PHE A 176 3.00 17.02 -0.06
C PHE A 176 3.32 17.86 -1.30
N LEU A 177 2.71 17.50 -2.45
CA LEU A 177 2.80 18.24 -3.72
C LEU A 177 1.41 18.70 -4.18
N PRO A 178 0.92 19.88 -3.73
CA PRO A 178 -0.37 20.42 -4.13
C PRO A 178 -0.60 20.48 -5.65
N GLU A 179 0.45 20.81 -6.41
CA GLU A 179 0.41 20.96 -7.87
C GLU A 179 0.25 19.64 -8.65
N LEU A 180 0.45 18.48 -8.01
CA LEU A 180 0.40 17.15 -8.63
C LEU A 180 -0.70 16.29 -7.98
N GLY A 181 -1.96 16.69 -8.14
CA GLY A 181 -3.12 15.97 -7.61
C GLY A 181 -3.25 16.04 -6.09
N GLY A 182 -2.63 17.03 -5.44
CA GLY A 182 -2.59 17.11 -3.99
C GLY A 182 -1.88 15.95 -3.30
N ARG A 183 -1.03 15.19 -4.01
CA ARG A 183 -0.47 13.93 -3.49
C ARG A 183 0.40 14.11 -2.24
N LEU A 184 0.34 13.14 -1.33
CA LEU A 184 1.37 12.95 -0.30
C LEU A 184 2.56 12.26 -0.98
N TYR A 185 3.59 13.01 -1.33
CA TYR A 185 4.71 12.52 -2.15
C TYR A 185 5.68 11.61 -1.38
N GLY A 186 6.08 12.01 -0.16
CA GLY A 186 7.08 11.31 0.66
C GLY A 186 6.67 11.19 2.13
N ALA A 187 7.08 10.11 2.79
CA ALA A 187 6.90 9.83 4.22
C ALA A 187 8.20 9.30 4.85
N THR A 188 9.22 10.16 4.92
CA THR A 188 10.57 9.82 5.36
C THR A 188 10.63 9.50 6.87
N ILE A 189 11.25 8.37 7.22
CA ILE A 189 11.50 7.94 8.61
C ILE A 189 12.73 8.67 9.14
N LYS A 190 12.55 9.62 10.06
CA LYS A 190 13.62 10.54 10.50
C LYS A 190 14.76 9.89 11.28
N ALA A 191 14.54 8.71 11.86
CA ALA A 191 15.59 7.98 12.59
C ALA A 191 16.62 7.32 11.65
N THR A 192 16.21 6.93 10.43
CA THR A 192 17.06 6.22 9.47
C THR A 192 17.33 7.02 8.20
N GLY A 193 16.55 8.07 7.93
CA GLY A 193 16.55 8.81 6.68
C GLY A 193 15.93 8.06 5.50
N GLN A 194 15.33 6.89 5.74
CA GLN A 194 14.73 6.07 4.69
C GLN A 194 13.38 6.62 4.27
N GLU A 195 13.12 6.56 2.96
CA GLU A 195 11.82 6.84 2.36
C GLU A 195 11.08 5.52 2.12
N VAL A 196 9.74 5.54 2.24
CA VAL A 196 8.88 4.37 2.05
C VAL A 196 8.08 4.44 0.76
N PHE A 197 7.69 5.64 0.34
CA PHE A 197 6.99 5.82 -0.93
C PHE A 197 7.96 5.74 -2.10
N TYR A 198 7.45 5.23 -3.22
CA TYR A 198 8.14 5.32 -4.49
C TYR A 198 8.21 6.78 -4.92
N HIS A 199 9.41 7.30 -5.15
CA HIS A 199 9.63 8.54 -5.88
C HIS A 199 10.09 8.14 -7.28
N ASN A 200 9.25 8.39 -8.29
CA ASN A 200 9.66 8.17 -9.67
C ASN A 200 10.80 9.15 -10.01
N PRO A 201 11.93 8.71 -10.61
CA PRO A 201 13.01 9.62 -11.04
C PRO A 201 12.54 10.69 -12.03
N VAL A 202 11.39 10.46 -12.70
CA VAL A 202 10.80 11.40 -13.66
C VAL A 202 9.29 11.50 -13.49
N VAL A 203 8.74 12.71 -13.61
CA VAL A 203 7.28 12.94 -13.70
C VAL A 203 6.85 12.73 -15.16
N LYS A 204 6.19 11.60 -15.44
CA LYS A 204 5.95 11.09 -16.80
C LYS A 204 4.50 10.64 -17.06
N PRO A 205 3.90 10.98 -18.21
CA PRO A 205 2.58 10.48 -18.61
C PRO A 205 2.70 9.06 -19.22
N SER A 206 2.36 8.03 -18.44
CA SER A 206 2.29 6.62 -18.89
C SER A 206 1.11 6.37 -19.84
N ARG A 207 0.92 5.16 -20.37
CA ARG A 207 -0.30 4.76 -21.10
C ARG A 207 -1.43 4.27 -20.19
N TYR A 208 -1.24 4.23 -18.87
CA TYR A 208 -2.25 3.74 -17.93
C TYR A 208 -3.34 4.77 -17.65
N GLY A 209 -4.49 4.30 -17.17
CA GLY A 209 -5.66 5.11 -16.88
C GLY A 209 -6.93 4.61 -17.57
N VAL A 210 -8.01 5.35 -17.33
CA VAL A 210 -9.40 4.95 -17.60
C VAL A 210 -10.07 5.65 -18.78
N LEU A 211 -9.35 6.54 -19.47
CA LEU A 211 -9.86 7.30 -20.61
C LEU A 211 -10.03 6.42 -21.85
N GLN A 212 -10.98 6.83 -22.71
CA GLN A 212 -11.24 6.19 -23.99
C GLN A 212 -11.21 7.23 -25.12
N PRO A 213 -10.56 6.94 -26.26
CA PRO A 213 -9.84 5.70 -26.57
C PRO A 213 -8.52 5.61 -25.78
N ALA A 214 -8.02 4.39 -25.57
CA ALA A 214 -6.91 4.12 -24.65
C ALA A 214 -5.60 4.87 -25.00
N GLU A 215 -5.40 5.28 -26.25
CA GLU A 215 -4.26 6.08 -26.68
C GLU A 215 -4.23 7.49 -26.05
N ALA A 216 -5.38 7.99 -25.58
CA ALA A 216 -5.51 9.27 -24.90
C ALA A 216 -5.23 9.21 -23.39
N ASN A 217 -4.96 8.03 -22.84
CA ASN A 217 -4.54 7.85 -21.44
C ASN A 217 -3.17 8.48 -21.15
N TRP A 218 -3.00 8.91 -19.90
CA TRP A 218 -1.81 9.63 -19.43
C TRP A 218 -1.62 9.63 -17.91
N TRP A 219 -1.95 8.54 -17.19
CA TRP A 219 -1.72 8.51 -15.74
C TRP A 219 -0.32 8.99 -15.41
N LEU A 220 -0.27 10.03 -14.56
CA LEU A 220 0.95 10.78 -14.29
C LEU A 220 1.75 10.06 -13.23
N ALA A 221 2.65 9.21 -13.71
CA ALA A 221 3.60 8.51 -12.89
C ALA A 221 4.60 9.51 -12.29
N ALA A 222 4.38 9.84 -11.02
CA ALA A 222 5.34 10.55 -10.17
C ALA A 222 5.65 9.79 -8.87
N GLY A 223 4.82 8.80 -8.52
CA GLY A 223 4.90 8.09 -7.23
C GLY A 223 4.18 8.84 -6.09
N GLY A 224 4.51 8.48 -4.85
CA GLY A 224 3.80 8.91 -3.65
C GLY A 224 2.43 8.24 -3.46
N MET A 225 1.61 8.86 -2.62
CA MET A 225 0.21 8.51 -2.39
C MET A 225 -0.73 9.53 -3.06
N GLU A 226 -1.54 9.05 -4.00
CA GLU A 226 -2.51 9.84 -4.78
C GLU A 226 -3.96 9.58 -4.36
N TRP A 227 -4.85 10.49 -4.77
CA TRP A 227 -6.28 10.45 -4.48
C TRP A 227 -7.06 10.13 -5.77
N ALA A 228 -7.33 8.85 -5.96
CA ALA A 228 -8.01 8.33 -7.14
C ALA A 228 -9.52 8.56 -7.03
N TYR A 229 -10.04 9.47 -7.86
CA TYR A 229 -11.48 9.78 -7.99
C TYR A 229 -11.75 10.48 -9.34
N PRO A 230 -12.99 10.54 -9.84
CA PRO A 230 -14.26 10.11 -9.24
C PRO A 230 -14.70 8.71 -9.72
N THR A 231 -13.84 8.02 -10.46
CA THR A 231 -14.10 6.76 -11.17
C THR A 231 -12.96 5.79 -10.86
N GLN A 232 -13.04 4.55 -11.35
CA GLN A 232 -12.08 3.46 -11.08
C GLN A 232 -10.60 3.77 -11.37
N GLU A 233 -9.74 2.84 -10.94
CA GLU A 233 -8.27 2.92 -11.02
C GLU A 233 -7.75 4.27 -10.49
N HIS A 234 -7.00 5.02 -11.29
CA HIS A 234 -6.38 6.30 -10.89
C HIS A 234 -7.34 7.50 -10.99
N GLY A 235 -8.56 7.30 -11.47
CA GLY A 235 -9.52 8.39 -11.73
C GLY A 235 -9.01 9.41 -12.75
N TYR A 236 -9.40 10.69 -12.57
CA TYR A 236 -9.09 11.77 -13.52
C TYR A 236 -8.21 12.89 -12.96
N ARG A 237 -7.91 12.87 -11.65
CA ARG A 237 -7.44 14.06 -10.91
C ARG A 237 -6.05 13.91 -10.27
N PHE A 238 -5.29 12.90 -10.71
CA PHE A 238 -3.92 12.61 -10.29
C PHE A 238 -2.89 13.71 -10.67
N GLY A 239 -3.14 14.46 -11.76
CA GLY A 239 -2.14 15.35 -12.39
C GLY A 239 -2.50 16.84 -12.39
N VAL A 240 -3.55 17.23 -11.67
CA VAL A 240 -4.11 18.59 -11.62
C VAL A 240 -3.75 19.28 -10.29
N PRO A 241 -3.59 20.60 -10.23
CA PRO A 241 -3.39 21.29 -8.95
C PRO A 241 -4.61 21.19 -8.03
N TRP A 242 -4.36 21.00 -6.73
CA TRP A 242 -5.36 21.03 -5.67
C TRP A 242 -5.07 22.18 -4.70
N ASP A 243 -6.12 22.77 -4.13
CA ASP A 243 -5.97 23.72 -3.03
C ASP A 243 -5.59 23.00 -1.73
N TYR A 244 -5.01 23.71 -0.76
CA TYR A 244 -4.79 23.17 0.57
C TYR A 244 -4.93 24.21 1.69
N ARG A 245 -5.16 23.71 2.90
CA ARG A 245 -5.07 24.45 4.16
C ARG A 245 -4.33 23.62 5.19
N VAL A 246 -3.60 24.26 6.09
CA VAL A 246 -2.94 23.58 7.22
C VAL A 246 -3.49 24.10 8.53
N ALA A 247 -3.77 23.19 9.47
CA ALA A 247 -4.11 23.48 10.85
C ALA A 247 -3.04 22.89 11.78
N GLN A 248 -2.55 23.68 12.74
CA GLN A 248 -1.58 23.23 13.73
C GLN A 248 -2.15 23.36 15.14
N THR A 249 -1.79 22.41 15.99
CA THR A 249 -2.11 22.37 17.42
C THR A 249 -0.88 21.89 18.20
N PRO A 250 -0.82 22.07 19.54
CA PRO A 250 0.24 21.47 20.35
C PRO A 250 0.34 19.93 20.22
N ASN A 251 -0.74 19.26 19.81
CA ASN A 251 -0.83 17.80 19.74
C ASN A 251 -0.49 17.23 18.36
N GLY A 252 -0.39 18.06 17.32
CA GLY A 252 -0.27 17.61 15.93
C GLY A 252 -0.59 18.69 14.90
N ALA A 253 -0.36 18.39 13.63
CA ALA A 253 -0.81 19.20 12.49
C ALA A 253 -1.60 18.34 11.51
N ALA A 254 -2.50 18.99 10.77
CA ALA A 254 -3.26 18.40 9.70
C ALA A 254 -3.24 19.30 8.46
N ILE A 255 -3.03 18.72 7.29
CA ILE A 255 -3.24 19.38 6.00
C ILE A 255 -4.51 18.82 5.38
N THR A 256 -5.45 19.70 4.98
CA THR A 256 -6.55 19.30 4.10
C THR A 256 -6.24 19.76 2.68
N LEU A 257 -6.16 18.81 1.76
CA LEU A 257 -6.03 19.03 0.31
C LEU A 257 -7.41 18.94 -0.32
N THR A 258 -7.73 19.76 -1.32
CA THR A 258 -9.11 19.89 -1.83
C THR A 258 -9.16 20.09 -3.35
N ASP A 259 -9.97 19.27 -4.02
CA ASP A 259 -10.49 19.51 -5.37
C ASP A 259 -12.02 19.50 -5.32
N THR A 260 -12.60 20.69 -5.12
CA THR A 260 -14.04 20.91 -5.05
C THR A 260 -14.43 22.12 -5.89
N ALA A 261 -15.50 21.98 -6.68
CA ALA A 261 -16.11 23.10 -7.38
C ALA A 261 -17.65 22.99 -7.34
N PRO A 262 -18.38 24.11 -7.38
CA PRO A 262 -19.84 24.09 -7.36
C PRO A 262 -20.44 23.25 -8.49
N GLY A 263 -21.52 22.52 -8.21
CA GLY A 263 -22.26 21.77 -9.22
C GLY A 263 -21.65 20.43 -9.63
N ARG A 264 -20.59 19.95 -8.96
CA ARG A 264 -19.99 18.63 -9.20
C ARG A 264 -19.72 17.83 -7.92
N VAL A 265 -19.30 16.57 -8.07
CA VAL A 265 -18.60 15.85 -7.00
C VAL A 265 -17.22 16.46 -6.76
N GLY A 266 -16.83 16.57 -5.50
CA GLY A 266 -15.50 17.05 -5.10
C GLY A 266 -14.96 16.26 -3.92
N LEU A 267 -13.64 16.28 -3.75
CA LEU A 267 -12.94 15.50 -2.74
C LEU A 267 -12.07 16.43 -1.89
N ALA A 268 -12.18 16.30 -0.57
CA ALA A 268 -11.24 16.84 0.39
C ALA A 268 -10.54 15.69 1.12
N VAL A 269 -9.22 15.69 1.19
CA VAL A 269 -8.44 14.68 1.93
C VAL A 269 -7.68 15.37 3.05
N THR A 270 -7.96 15.00 4.29
CA THR A 270 -7.21 15.49 5.45
C THR A 270 -6.16 14.46 5.86
N VAL A 271 -4.89 14.88 5.92
CA VAL A 271 -3.78 14.04 6.40
C VAL A 271 -3.25 14.63 7.69
N SER A 272 -3.30 13.84 8.77
CA SER A 272 -3.04 14.28 10.14
C SER A 272 -1.83 13.56 10.74
N LEU A 273 -0.83 14.33 11.17
CA LEU A 273 0.35 13.86 11.89
C LEU A 273 0.26 14.30 13.36
N ALA A 274 0.28 13.34 14.29
CA ALA A 274 0.35 13.66 15.72
C ALA A 274 1.80 13.92 16.16
N ALA A 275 2.02 14.81 17.13
CA ALA A 275 3.37 15.21 17.57
C ALA A 275 4.20 14.05 18.14
N ASN A 276 3.56 13.00 18.66
CA ASN A 276 4.20 11.85 19.30
C ASN A 276 3.95 10.50 18.60
N SER A 277 3.72 10.49 17.28
CA SER A 277 3.35 9.29 16.50
C SER A 277 4.31 9.02 15.33
N ALA A 278 4.67 7.76 15.09
CA ALA A 278 5.34 7.33 13.85
C ALA A 278 4.36 6.90 12.74
N GLY A 279 3.05 6.91 12.99
CA GLY A 279 2.01 6.79 11.97
C GLY A 279 1.23 8.09 11.79
N PHE A 280 0.54 8.21 10.65
CA PHE A 280 -0.36 9.31 10.30
C PHE A 280 -1.73 8.78 9.86
N SER A 281 -2.78 9.59 9.96
CA SER A 281 -4.10 9.23 9.43
C SER A 281 -4.43 9.98 8.15
N VAL A 282 -5.19 9.32 7.28
CA VAL A 282 -5.74 9.86 6.03
C VAL A 282 -7.27 9.80 6.15
N GLU A 283 -7.92 10.92 5.92
CA GLU A 283 -9.36 11.13 6.12
C GLU A 283 -9.98 11.76 4.86
N PRO A 284 -10.34 10.94 3.84
CA PRO A 284 -11.03 11.40 2.65
C PRO A 284 -12.50 11.70 2.93
N LEU A 285 -13.00 12.79 2.34
CA LEU A 285 -14.39 13.22 2.35
C LEU A 285 -14.79 13.66 0.95
N LEU A 286 -15.51 12.79 0.24
CA LEU A 286 -16.16 13.10 -1.03
C LEU A 286 -17.53 13.72 -0.75
N THR A 287 -17.87 14.82 -1.42
CA THR A 287 -19.18 15.49 -1.33
C THR A 287 -19.76 15.69 -2.73
N ASN A 288 -21.03 15.35 -2.92
CA ASN A 288 -21.76 15.63 -4.16
C ASN A 288 -22.45 17.01 -4.08
N GLN A 289 -21.89 18.00 -4.77
CA GLN A 289 -22.45 19.36 -4.89
C GLN A 289 -23.29 19.57 -6.16
N SER A 290 -23.56 18.50 -6.92
CA SER A 290 -24.43 18.53 -8.11
C SER A 290 -25.91 18.38 -7.73
N SER A 291 -26.80 18.59 -8.70
CA SER A 291 -28.25 18.37 -8.57
C SER A 291 -28.70 16.93 -8.90
N ALA A 292 -27.78 16.03 -9.24
CA ALA A 292 -28.07 14.65 -9.63
C ALA A 292 -27.39 13.63 -8.69
N ALA A 293 -27.89 12.39 -8.68
CA ALA A 293 -27.14 11.28 -8.09
C ALA A 293 -25.97 10.91 -9.01
N VAL A 294 -24.79 10.70 -8.46
CA VAL A 294 -23.55 10.44 -9.22
C VAL A 294 -22.97 9.09 -8.77
N PRO A 295 -22.69 8.14 -9.69
CA PRO A 295 -21.89 6.96 -9.37
C PRO A 295 -20.44 7.37 -9.18
N VAL A 296 -19.79 6.99 -8.08
CA VAL A 296 -18.37 7.30 -7.84
C VAL A 296 -17.57 6.10 -7.37
N GLN A 297 -16.29 6.12 -7.73
CA GLN A 297 -15.25 5.41 -6.99
C GLN A 297 -14.27 6.40 -6.37
N VAL A 298 -13.78 6.06 -5.18
CA VAL A 298 -12.84 6.92 -4.44
C VAL A 298 -11.87 6.09 -3.59
N TRP A 299 -10.57 6.32 -3.82
CA TRP A 299 -9.49 5.56 -3.21
C TRP A 299 -8.27 6.45 -2.88
N SER A 300 -7.57 6.11 -1.80
CA SER A 300 -6.15 6.42 -1.59
C SER A 300 -5.31 5.32 -2.27
N ASN A 301 -4.37 5.67 -3.13
CA ASN A 301 -3.40 4.73 -3.73
C ASN A 301 -1.98 5.12 -3.32
N ALA A 302 -1.26 4.25 -2.63
CA ALA A 302 0.12 4.47 -2.20
C ALA A 302 1.12 3.64 -3.01
N ALA A 303 1.91 4.29 -3.88
CA ALA A 303 3.05 3.67 -4.54
C ALA A 303 4.24 3.58 -3.56
N LEU A 304 4.77 2.37 -3.37
CA LEU A 304 5.72 2.01 -2.32
C LEU A 304 6.89 1.20 -2.87
N THR A 305 8.07 1.35 -2.26
CA THR A 305 9.27 0.54 -2.56
C THR A 305 9.78 -0.25 -1.36
N LEU A 306 9.68 0.29 -0.15
CA LEU A 306 10.40 -0.22 1.04
C LEU A 306 11.93 -0.28 0.87
N ALA A 307 12.49 0.52 -0.04
CA ALA A 307 13.92 0.73 -0.21
C ALA A 307 14.18 2.01 -1.02
N ALA A 308 15.44 2.45 -1.08
CA ALA A 308 15.81 3.57 -1.94
C ALA A 308 15.68 3.20 -3.43
N GLY A 309 15.01 4.05 -4.21
CA GLY A 309 14.88 3.93 -5.67
C GLY A 309 13.83 2.92 -6.13
N SER A 310 14.07 1.62 -5.90
CA SER A 310 13.24 0.54 -6.45
C SER A 310 12.82 -0.47 -5.39
N MET A 311 11.63 -1.04 -5.55
CA MET A 311 11.13 -2.16 -4.76
C MET A 311 12.10 -3.36 -4.82
N PRO A 312 12.57 -3.90 -3.67
CA PRO A 312 13.40 -5.09 -3.63
C PRO A 312 12.61 -6.36 -3.96
N ALA A 313 13.28 -7.32 -4.60
CA ALA A 313 12.67 -8.60 -4.98
C ALA A 313 12.17 -9.42 -3.78
N ASP A 314 12.82 -9.34 -2.63
CA ASP A 314 12.49 -10.07 -1.39
C ASP A 314 11.39 -9.39 -0.54
N THR A 315 10.68 -8.41 -1.10
CA THR A 315 9.50 -7.81 -0.46
C THR A 315 8.41 -8.88 -0.20
N GLN A 316 7.80 -8.82 0.97
CA GLN A 316 6.74 -9.70 1.40
C GLN A 316 5.44 -8.93 1.62
N PHE A 317 4.33 -9.46 1.11
CA PHE A 317 3.00 -8.91 1.29
C PHE A 317 2.26 -9.62 2.43
N VAL A 318 1.53 -8.86 3.24
CA VAL A 318 0.78 -9.39 4.40
C VAL A 318 -0.64 -8.84 4.39
N ALA A 319 -1.61 -9.74 4.29
CA ALA A 319 -3.03 -9.43 4.39
C ALA A 319 -3.67 -10.36 5.42
N ALA A 320 -4.51 -9.81 6.31
CA ALA A 320 -5.21 -10.58 7.34
C ALA A 320 -6.50 -11.20 6.78
N THR A 321 -6.38 -12.14 5.85
CA THR A 321 -7.48 -12.85 5.20
C THR A 321 -7.11 -14.30 4.86
N ASP A 322 -8.09 -15.12 4.52
CA ASP A 322 -7.97 -16.41 3.86
C ASP A 322 -8.35 -16.38 2.36
N VAL A 323 -8.91 -15.27 1.85
CA VAL A 323 -9.44 -15.15 0.48
C VAL A 323 -9.24 -13.75 -0.13
N ILE A 324 -8.93 -13.72 -1.42
CA ILE A 324 -8.77 -12.52 -2.23
C ILE A 324 -9.59 -12.63 -3.52
N THR A 325 -10.00 -11.50 -4.10
CA THR A 325 -10.58 -11.42 -5.45
C THR A 325 -9.54 -10.91 -6.43
N ILE A 326 -9.22 -11.70 -7.46
CA ILE A 326 -8.27 -11.30 -8.50
C ILE A 326 -8.87 -10.14 -9.31
N HIS A 327 -8.20 -9.00 -9.31
CA HIS A 327 -8.53 -7.85 -10.15
C HIS A 327 -7.92 -8.01 -11.54
N SER A 328 -6.61 -8.27 -11.59
CA SER A 328 -5.82 -8.26 -12.81
C SER A 328 -4.62 -9.19 -12.67
N ARG A 329 -4.22 -9.87 -13.75
CA ARG A 329 -2.93 -10.57 -13.81
C ARG A 329 -2.40 -10.70 -15.23
N GLY A 330 -1.09 -10.87 -15.39
CA GLY A 330 -0.50 -11.31 -16.65
C GLY A 330 -0.78 -12.79 -16.92
N GLU A 331 -0.85 -13.17 -18.20
CA GLU A 331 -1.32 -14.51 -18.61
C GLU A 331 -0.28 -15.65 -18.50
N ALA A 332 0.98 -15.34 -18.18
CA ALA A 332 2.16 -16.21 -18.35
C ALA A 332 2.15 -17.52 -17.51
N GLY A 333 1.44 -18.55 -17.98
CA GLY A 333 1.47 -19.92 -17.43
C GLY A 333 0.97 -20.06 -15.98
N TRP A 334 0.33 -19.02 -15.46
CA TRP A 334 0.06 -18.85 -14.04
C TRP A 334 -1.18 -19.59 -13.54
N THR A 335 -1.05 -20.27 -12.39
CA THR A 335 -2.14 -20.98 -11.68
C THR A 335 -3.12 -20.04 -10.98
N VAL A 336 -2.77 -18.76 -10.86
CA VAL A 336 -3.67 -17.72 -10.34
C VAL A 336 -4.92 -17.62 -11.24
N PRO A 337 -6.13 -17.57 -10.68
CA PRO A 337 -7.36 -17.36 -11.44
C PRO A 337 -7.35 -16.10 -12.31
N GLY A 338 -8.28 -16.00 -13.27
CA GLY A 338 -8.49 -14.76 -14.04
C GLY A 338 -9.23 -13.69 -13.23
N PRO A 339 -9.35 -12.47 -13.77
CA PRO A 339 -10.13 -11.36 -13.19
C PRO A 339 -11.54 -11.77 -12.74
N GLY A 340 -12.02 -11.19 -11.64
CA GLY A 340 -13.36 -11.43 -11.08
C GLY A 340 -13.54 -12.83 -10.47
N ARG A 341 -12.45 -13.54 -10.16
CA ARG A 341 -12.47 -14.83 -9.46
C ARG A 341 -11.83 -14.72 -8.08
N HIS A 342 -12.42 -15.40 -7.10
CA HIS A 342 -11.78 -15.60 -5.80
C HIS A 342 -10.59 -16.57 -5.90
N ALA A 343 -9.58 -16.35 -5.08
CA ALA A 343 -8.46 -17.24 -4.86
C ALA A 343 -8.15 -17.34 -3.35
N PRO A 344 -7.69 -18.50 -2.85
CA PRO A 344 -7.19 -18.61 -1.48
C PRO A 344 -5.95 -17.74 -1.28
N TRP A 345 -5.86 -17.12 -0.11
CA TRP A 345 -4.66 -16.41 0.35
C TRP A 345 -4.02 -17.18 1.51
N PRO A 346 -2.68 -17.27 1.59
CA PRO A 346 -1.68 -16.75 0.64
C PRO A 346 -1.34 -17.70 -0.51
N GLN A 347 -1.75 -18.97 -0.44
CA GLN A 347 -1.20 -20.04 -1.28
C GLN A 347 -2.13 -20.39 -2.46
N VAL A 348 -1.67 -20.17 -3.70
CA VAL A 348 -2.40 -20.57 -4.92
C VAL A 348 -1.64 -21.64 -5.68
N GLY A 349 -2.00 -22.91 -5.43
CA GLY A 349 -1.31 -24.06 -5.99
C GLY A 349 0.08 -24.20 -5.37
N GLN A 350 1.13 -23.94 -6.14
CA GLN A 350 2.52 -23.95 -5.65
C GLN A 350 3.10 -22.54 -5.42
N THR A 351 2.37 -21.49 -5.79
CA THR A 351 2.80 -20.09 -5.60
C THR A 351 2.34 -19.57 -4.25
N ASP A 352 3.27 -19.08 -3.44
CA ASP A 352 2.99 -18.26 -2.25
C ASP A 352 2.91 -16.80 -2.66
N LEU A 353 1.71 -16.21 -2.64
CA LEU A 353 1.48 -14.84 -3.10
C LEU A 353 2.06 -13.77 -2.15
N ARG A 354 2.48 -14.16 -0.93
CA ARG A 354 3.23 -13.25 -0.04
C ARG A 354 4.60 -12.92 -0.59
N ASP A 355 5.24 -13.87 -1.28
CA ASP A 355 6.62 -13.78 -1.73
C ASP A 355 6.70 -13.17 -3.14
N TYR A 356 7.03 -11.87 -3.21
CA TYR A 356 7.07 -11.12 -4.47
C TYR A 356 8.00 -11.75 -5.53
N ARG A 357 9.04 -12.48 -5.11
CA ARG A 357 9.95 -13.21 -6.02
C ARG A 357 9.24 -14.25 -6.88
N GLN A 358 8.07 -14.73 -6.47
CA GLN A 358 7.30 -15.74 -7.19
C GLN A 358 6.35 -15.11 -8.23
N TRP A 359 6.25 -13.78 -8.31
CA TRP A 359 5.33 -13.04 -9.17
C TRP A 359 5.84 -12.96 -10.62
N ALA A 360 5.38 -13.85 -11.52
CA ALA A 360 5.94 -13.95 -12.88
C ALA A 360 5.54 -12.82 -13.86
N ASN A 361 4.57 -11.98 -13.49
CA ASN A 361 4.07 -10.87 -14.27
C ASN A 361 3.35 -9.89 -13.32
N TYR A 362 2.57 -8.93 -13.80
CA TYR A 362 1.71 -8.14 -12.89
C TYR A 362 0.63 -9.01 -12.23
N LEU A 363 0.27 -8.62 -11.01
CA LEU A 363 -0.88 -9.12 -10.27
C LEU A 363 -1.49 -7.98 -9.46
N GLY A 364 -2.82 -7.89 -9.48
CA GLY A 364 -3.61 -7.06 -8.59
C GLY A 364 -4.79 -7.85 -8.02
N PHE A 365 -5.12 -7.62 -6.76
CA PHE A 365 -6.25 -8.25 -6.09
C PHE A 365 -6.88 -7.33 -5.04
N PHE A 366 -8.17 -7.50 -4.82
CA PHE A 366 -8.89 -6.95 -3.68
C PHE A 366 -8.83 -7.96 -2.53
N VAL A 367 -8.73 -7.47 -1.30
CA VAL A 367 -8.78 -8.31 -0.10
C VAL A 367 -10.25 -8.51 0.27
N ASP A 368 -10.65 -9.76 0.49
CA ASP A 368 -11.99 -10.11 0.97
C ASP A 368 -11.91 -10.55 2.45
N ASN A 369 -13.06 -10.65 3.13
CA ASN A 369 -13.20 -11.34 4.43
C ASN A 369 -12.10 -11.06 5.49
N GLN A 370 -11.75 -9.78 5.72
CA GLN A 370 -10.65 -9.44 6.63
C GLN A 370 -10.93 -9.86 8.09
N ALA A 371 -10.01 -10.65 8.65
CA ALA A 371 -9.97 -10.99 10.07
C ALA A 371 -9.39 -9.85 10.93
N ALA A 372 -8.65 -8.91 10.33
CA ALA A 372 -8.11 -7.72 10.99
C ALA A 372 -8.00 -6.54 10.01
N PRO A 373 -8.03 -5.29 10.49
CA PRO A 373 -8.16 -4.09 9.66
C PRO A 373 -6.99 -3.78 8.72
N PHE A 374 -6.00 -4.66 8.55
CA PHE A 374 -4.72 -4.29 7.95
C PHE A 374 -4.36 -5.02 6.65
N LEU A 375 -3.74 -4.23 5.76
CA LEU A 375 -3.02 -4.66 4.57
C LEU A 375 -1.63 -4.01 4.61
N ALA A 376 -0.59 -4.80 4.41
CA ALA A 376 0.78 -4.38 4.63
C ALA A 376 1.77 -5.00 3.64
N ALA A 377 2.95 -4.41 3.61
CA ALA A 377 4.14 -4.98 3.01
C ALA A 377 5.34 -4.75 3.93
N VAL A 378 6.29 -5.68 3.93
CA VAL A 378 7.54 -5.64 4.69
C VAL A 378 8.69 -6.16 3.82
N ASN A 379 9.90 -5.72 4.07
CA ASN A 379 11.09 -6.22 3.41
C ASN A 379 12.17 -6.58 4.47
N PRO A 380 12.56 -7.87 4.58
CA PRO A 380 13.43 -8.34 5.66
C PRO A 380 14.84 -7.74 5.62
N ASN A 381 15.40 -7.52 4.43
CA ASN A 381 16.77 -7.03 4.29
C ASN A 381 16.93 -5.53 4.58
N SER A 382 16.00 -4.69 4.11
CA SER A 382 15.97 -3.25 4.43
C SER A 382 15.43 -2.96 5.84
N ARG A 383 14.71 -3.93 6.43
CA ARG A 383 13.93 -3.81 7.68
C ARG A 383 12.94 -2.65 7.63
N LEU A 384 12.31 -2.47 6.48
CA LEU A 384 11.25 -1.49 6.26
C LEU A 384 9.92 -2.19 5.96
N GLY A 385 8.84 -1.58 6.43
CA GLY A 385 7.49 -1.93 6.05
C GLY A 385 6.57 -0.72 5.98
N MET A 386 5.38 -0.96 5.43
CA MET A 386 4.25 -0.05 5.50
C MET A 386 3.03 -0.88 5.87
N VAL A 387 2.32 -0.49 6.93
CA VAL A 387 0.99 -1.02 7.23
C VAL A 387 -0.06 0.06 7.01
N ARG A 388 -1.11 -0.29 6.26
CA ARG A 388 -2.37 0.43 6.18
C ARG A 388 -3.36 -0.25 7.11
N LEU A 389 -4.03 0.51 7.98
CA LEU A 389 -5.17 0.08 8.78
C LEU A 389 -6.43 0.81 8.33
N GLY A 390 -7.43 0.07 7.83
CA GLY A 390 -8.72 0.56 7.39
C GLY A 390 -9.85 0.27 8.40
N PRO A 391 -11.01 0.93 8.29
CA PRO A 391 -12.12 0.73 9.22
C PRO A 391 -12.97 -0.49 8.83
N LEU A 392 -12.85 -1.61 9.54
CA LEU A 392 -13.49 -2.91 9.19
C LEU A 392 -14.94 -2.79 8.69
N ASP A 393 -15.79 -2.07 9.43
CA ASP A 393 -17.23 -1.93 9.17
C ASP A 393 -17.60 -1.06 7.95
N PHE A 394 -16.61 -0.48 7.26
CA PHE A 394 -16.81 0.34 6.07
C PHE A 394 -16.60 -0.50 4.79
N PRO A 395 -17.56 -0.62 3.85
CA PRO A 395 -17.36 -1.51 2.71
C PRO A 395 -16.31 -0.91 1.75
N GLY A 396 -15.32 -1.70 1.37
CA GLY A 396 -14.09 -1.25 0.70
C GLY A 396 -12.87 -1.11 1.63
N SER A 397 -13.08 -1.20 2.95
CA SER A 397 -12.04 -1.10 3.98
C SER A 397 -10.86 -2.06 3.80
N ALA A 398 -11.11 -3.24 3.25
CA ALA A 398 -10.12 -4.29 3.09
C ALA A 398 -8.99 -3.92 2.10
N GLY A 399 -9.29 -3.05 1.13
CA GLY A 399 -8.30 -2.51 0.21
C GLY A 399 -7.90 -3.43 -0.94
N LYS A 400 -6.93 -2.96 -1.73
CA LYS A 400 -6.34 -3.67 -2.88
C LYS A 400 -4.83 -3.64 -2.78
N LEU A 401 -4.18 -4.67 -3.30
CA LEU A 401 -2.75 -4.70 -3.56
C LEU A 401 -2.52 -4.86 -5.07
N PHE A 402 -1.48 -4.22 -5.59
CA PHE A 402 -1.01 -4.44 -6.97
C PHE A 402 0.51 -4.33 -7.03
N ALA A 403 1.15 -5.15 -7.86
CA ALA A 403 2.55 -4.96 -8.24
C ALA A 403 2.82 -5.54 -9.63
N PHE A 404 3.80 -4.96 -10.32
CA PHE A 404 4.45 -5.59 -11.46
C PHE A 404 5.44 -6.64 -10.93
N GLY A 405 5.39 -7.89 -11.42
CA GLY A 405 6.36 -8.92 -11.04
C GLY A 405 7.82 -8.55 -11.35
N PRO A 406 8.82 -9.17 -10.70
CA PRO A 406 10.23 -8.74 -10.82
C PRO A 406 10.73 -8.65 -12.27
N ASP A 407 10.38 -9.63 -13.10
CA ASP A 407 10.79 -9.71 -14.51
C ASP A 407 9.84 -8.99 -15.49
N PHE A 408 8.94 -8.12 -15.01
CA PHE A 408 7.99 -7.43 -15.89
C PHE A 408 8.71 -6.46 -16.86
N PRO A 409 8.52 -6.56 -18.19
CA PRO A 409 9.35 -5.86 -19.16
C PRO A 409 8.81 -4.50 -19.63
N TYR A 410 7.57 -4.13 -19.29
CA TYR A 410 6.92 -2.91 -19.81
C TYR A 410 6.86 -1.82 -18.74
N ARG A 411 7.80 -0.86 -18.77
CA ARG A 411 7.96 0.18 -17.73
C ARG A 411 7.79 1.60 -18.28
N ASP A 412 6.74 1.82 -19.07
CA ASP A 412 6.49 3.13 -19.71
C ASP A 412 6.20 4.27 -18.72
N TYR A 413 5.99 3.96 -17.44
CA TYR A 413 5.85 4.89 -16.33
C TYR A 413 7.18 5.48 -15.80
N THR A 414 8.34 4.87 -16.04
CA THR A 414 9.67 5.38 -15.59
C THR A 414 10.67 5.43 -16.76
N ASP A 415 11.89 5.91 -16.49
CA ASP A 415 13.03 5.99 -17.42
C ASP A 415 14.25 5.16 -16.96
N ASP A 416 14.22 4.57 -15.75
CA ASP A 416 15.36 3.84 -15.12
C ASP A 416 15.06 2.38 -14.74
N ASP A 417 13.92 1.85 -15.22
CA ASP A 417 13.39 0.52 -14.91
C ASP A 417 13.05 0.25 -13.42
N SER A 418 13.03 1.26 -12.54
CA SER A 418 12.67 1.09 -11.13
C SER A 418 11.25 0.53 -10.93
N GLN A 419 11.06 -0.18 -9.83
CA GLN A 419 9.84 -0.92 -9.50
C GLN A 419 9.12 -0.31 -8.29
N TYR A 420 7.80 -0.45 -8.24
CA TYR A 420 6.98 -0.17 -7.07
C TYR A 420 5.85 -1.19 -6.94
N PHE A 421 5.27 -1.27 -5.76
CA PHE A 421 3.97 -1.88 -5.52
C PHE A 421 2.98 -0.84 -4.99
N GLU A 422 1.71 -1.17 -5.01
CA GLU A 422 0.63 -0.32 -4.56
C GLU A 422 -0.16 -0.97 -3.43
N ILE A 423 -0.43 -0.18 -2.37
CA ILE A 423 -1.49 -0.48 -1.41
C ILE A 423 -2.61 0.55 -1.61
N TRP A 424 -3.83 0.05 -1.72
CA TRP A 424 -5.04 0.84 -1.96
C TRP A 424 -5.98 0.77 -0.76
N GLY A 425 -6.59 1.90 -0.42
CA GLY A 425 -7.69 2.00 0.55
C GLY A 425 -8.82 2.82 -0.03
N GLY A 426 -10.08 2.46 0.21
CA GLY A 426 -11.19 3.15 -0.46
C GLY A 426 -12.56 2.87 0.11
N ALA A 427 -13.54 3.51 -0.50
CA ALA A 427 -14.96 3.33 -0.18
C ALA A 427 -15.68 2.32 -1.09
N ASN A 428 -14.98 1.72 -2.05
CA ASN A 428 -15.50 0.76 -3.01
C ASN A 428 -14.86 -0.61 -2.72
N ALA A 429 -15.57 -1.72 -2.96
CA ALA A 429 -15.01 -3.05 -2.72
C ALA A 429 -14.16 -3.56 -3.89
N ALA A 430 -14.43 -3.07 -5.11
CA ALA A 430 -13.65 -3.36 -6.30
C ALA A 430 -13.78 -2.24 -7.34
N PHE A 431 -13.12 -2.40 -8.50
CA PHE A 431 -13.12 -1.43 -9.60
C PHE A 431 -14.24 -1.62 -10.64
N TRP A 432 -14.97 -2.74 -10.62
CA TRP A 432 -16.10 -2.97 -11.55
C TRP A 432 -17.29 -2.07 -11.20
N ALA A 433 -18.06 -1.65 -12.22
CA ALA A 433 -19.15 -0.68 -12.08
C ALA A 433 -20.26 -1.09 -11.08
N ASP A 434 -20.47 -2.39 -10.86
CA ASP A 434 -21.40 -2.89 -9.83
C ASP A 434 -21.01 -2.48 -8.39
N TYR A 435 -19.78 -2.01 -8.19
CA TYR A 435 -19.24 -1.50 -6.92
C TYR A 435 -19.20 0.03 -6.84
N ASP A 436 -19.72 0.76 -7.84
CA ASP A 436 -19.85 2.21 -7.80
C ASP A 436 -20.76 2.65 -6.63
N ARG A 437 -20.35 3.70 -5.93
CA ARG A 437 -21.17 4.31 -4.88
C ARG A 437 -22.06 5.38 -5.50
N ILE A 438 -23.37 5.16 -5.47
CA ILE A 438 -24.33 6.19 -5.83
C ILE A 438 -24.43 7.21 -4.69
N VAL A 439 -23.88 8.41 -4.90
CA VAL A 439 -23.93 9.52 -3.91
C VAL A 439 -25.00 10.52 -4.35
N LEU A 440 -26.02 10.74 -3.51
CA LEU A 440 -27.14 11.65 -3.83
C LEU A 440 -26.73 13.13 -3.67
N PRO A 441 -27.48 14.08 -4.25
CA PRO A 441 -27.25 15.52 -4.07
C PRO A 441 -27.12 15.91 -2.60
N GLY A 442 -26.06 16.65 -2.26
CA GLY A 442 -25.76 17.10 -0.90
C GLY A 442 -25.25 16.02 0.06
N GLN A 443 -25.20 14.74 -0.35
CA GLN A 443 -24.58 13.69 0.47
C GLN A 443 -23.05 13.76 0.42
N SER A 444 -22.44 13.18 1.45
CA SER A 444 -20.99 12.97 1.52
C SER A 444 -20.67 11.53 1.91
N LEU A 445 -19.52 11.06 1.45
CA LEU A 445 -18.95 9.75 1.69
C LEU A 445 -17.53 9.95 2.21
N GLY A 446 -17.23 9.46 3.40
CA GLY A 446 -15.90 9.62 4.00
C GLY A 446 -15.58 8.54 5.02
N TRP A 447 -14.29 8.34 5.25
CA TRP A 447 -13.73 7.35 6.16
C TRP A 447 -12.41 7.85 6.74
N ARG A 448 -11.85 7.09 7.67
CA ARG A 448 -10.50 7.29 8.21
C ARG A 448 -9.71 6.00 8.07
N GLU A 449 -8.46 6.12 7.66
CA GLU A 449 -7.48 5.05 7.67
C GLU A 449 -6.15 5.54 8.26
N VAL A 450 -5.33 4.63 8.77
CA VAL A 450 -4.01 4.92 9.33
C VAL A 450 -2.94 4.27 8.49
N TRP A 451 -1.85 5.01 8.27
CA TRP A 451 -0.69 4.56 7.53
C TRP A 451 0.54 4.72 8.43
N TRP A 452 1.31 3.64 8.56
CA TRP A 452 2.44 3.58 9.48
C TRP A 452 3.65 2.88 8.86
N PRO A 453 4.73 3.65 8.61
CA PRO A 453 6.06 3.12 8.31
C PRO A 453 6.62 2.26 9.46
N LEU A 454 6.87 0.98 9.18
CA LEU A 454 7.44 0.03 10.14
C LEU A 454 8.97 0.03 10.01
N SER A 455 9.65 0.75 10.89
CA SER A 455 11.12 0.83 10.91
C SER A 455 11.73 -0.22 11.83
N GLY A 456 12.56 -1.10 11.27
CA GLY A 456 13.36 -2.06 12.01
C GLY A 456 12.72 -3.43 12.24
N LEU A 457 11.49 -3.68 11.76
CA LEU A 457 10.93 -5.03 11.70
C LEU A 457 11.37 -5.75 10.42
N ASP A 458 11.69 -7.03 10.54
CA ASP A 458 12.09 -7.95 9.45
C ASP A 458 10.91 -8.78 8.90
N GLY A 459 9.75 -8.71 9.54
CA GLY A 459 8.49 -9.33 9.11
C GLY A 459 7.29 -8.64 9.74
N LEU A 460 6.09 -9.19 9.53
CA LEU A 460 4.86 -8.76 10.22
C LEU A 460 3.92 -9.94 10.40
N SER A 461 3.49 -10.19 11.64
CA SER A 461 2.45 -11.16 12.00
C SER A 461 1.12 -10.46 12.31
N TRP A 462 1.14 -9.30 12.99
CA TRP A 462 -0.08 -8.59 13.38
C TRP A 462 0.07 -7.07 13.55
N ALA A 463 -0.92 -6.34 13.01
CA ALA A 463 -1.20 -4.90 13.00
C ALA A 463 -2.26 -4.34 13.99
N THR A 464 -1.97 -3.30 14.80
CA THR A 464 -2.98 -2.34 15.31
C THR A 464 -2.54 -0.89 15.06
N GLU A 465 -3.37 0.11 15.39
CA GLU A 465 -2.95 1.53 15.35
C GLU A 465 -1.88 1.87 16.41
N GLN A 466 -1.69 0.98 17.40
CA GLN A 466 -0.85 1.19 18.56
C GLN A 466 0.45 0.38 18.49
N ALA A 467 0.43 -0.83 17.93
CA ALA A 467 1.57 -1.74 17.90
C ALA A 467 1.58 -2.62 16.64
N ALA A 468 2.77 -3.06 16.25
CA ALA A 468 2.99 -4.06 15.22
C ALA A 468 3.97 -5.12 15.75
N ILE A 469 3.67 -6.39 15.53
CA ILE A 469 4.53 -7.49 15.97
C ILE A 469 4.91 -8.42 14.82
N HIS A 470 6.09 -9.00 14.94
CA HIS A 470 6.56 -10.14 14.16
C HIS A 470 6.99 -11.24 15.13
N VAL A 471 6.42 -12.44 15.00
CA VAL A 471 6.81 -13.62 15.75
C VAL A 471 7.33 -14.69 14.79
N GLN A 472 8.50 -15.24 15.10
CA GLN A 472 9.16 -16.25 14.28
C GLN A 472 9.83 -17.32 15.15
N PRO A 473 9.94 -18.58 14.67
CA PRO A 473 10.69 -19.62 15.37
C PRO A 473 12.16 -19.21 15.59
N ALA A 474 12.69 -19.48 16.77
CA ALA A 474 14.07 -19.23 17.11
C ALA A 474 14.99 -20.30 16.48
N PRO A 475 16.09 -19.94 15.77
CA PRO A 475 16.84 -20.90 14.95
C PRO A 475 17.51 -22.08 15.68
N GLN A 476 17.61 -22.03 17.01
CA GLN A 476 18.44 -22.94 17.81
C GLN A 476 17.64 -23.82 18.79
N THR A 477 16.32 -23.66 18.85
CA THR A 477 15.45 -24.24 19.89
C THR A 477 14.12 -24.65 19.27
N ALA A 478 13.78 -25.94 19.30
CA ALA A 478 12.62 -26.49 18.59
C ALA A 478 11.27 -25.86 18.98
N ASP A 479 11.10 -25.50 20.25
CA ASP A 479 9.91 -24.86 20.79
C ASP A 479 10.12 -23.36 21.10
N GLY A 480 11.25 -22.78 20.69
CA GLY A 480 11.60 -21.39 20.97
C GLY A 480 11.14 -20.43 19.89
N TYR A 481 10.83 -19.19 20.28
CA TYR A 481 10.33 -18.13 19.43
C TYR A 481 11.00 -16.80 19.75
N ILE A 482 11.15 -15.96 18.73
CA ILE A 482 11.56 -14.56 18.82
C ILE A 482 10.33 -13.70 18.54
N LEU A 483 9.96 -12.84 19.48
CA LEU A 483 8.96 -11.79 19.30
C LEU A 483 9.67 -10.44 19.13
N SER A 484 9.48 -9.80 17.98
CA SER A 484 9.82 -8.40 17.75
C SER A 484 8.56 -7.53 17.78
N ALA A 485 8.59 -6.39 18.46
CA ALA A 485 7.47 -5.44 18.54
C ALA A 485 7.91 -4.00 18.25
N LEU A 486 7.08 -3.27 17.52
CA LEU A 486 7.18 -1.82 17.34
C LEU A 486 5.91 -1.17 17.89
N LEU A 487 6.02 0.05 18.43
CA LEU A 487 4.90 0.80 19.02
C LEU A 487 4.74 2.12 18.24
N ALA A 488 3.53 2.51 17.86
CA ALA A 488 3.33 3.72 17.06
C ALA A 488 3.64 5.02 17.83
N ARG A 489 3.67 4.96 19.17
CA ARG A 489 3.91 6.10 20.09
C ARG A 489 4.90 5.71 21.21
N PRO A 490 5.55 6.69 21.87
CA PRO A 490 6.31 6.43 23.10
C PRO A 490 5.38 5.84 24.17
N THR A 491 5.69 4.63 24.62
CA THR A 491 4.79 3.83 25.45
C THR A 491 5.58 3.11 26.53
N ARG A 492 5.08 3.13 27.75
CA ARG A 492 5.48 2.22 28.82
C ARG A 492 4.36 1.21 29.03
N GLY A 493 4.71 -0.05 29.28
CA GLY A 493 3.73 -1.12 29.24
C GLY A 493 4.24 -2.44 29.78
N ARG A 494 3.50 -3.51 29.45
CA ARG A 494 3.84 -4.90 29.76
C ARG A 494 3.57 -5.77 28.56
N VAL A 495 4.52 -6.65 28.25
CA VAL A 495 4.31 -7.80 27.37
C VAL A 495 3.93 -9.00 28.23
N GLN A 496 2.92 -9.75 27.81
CA GLN A 496 2.55 -11.03 28.41
C GLN A 496 2.37 -12.05 27.29
N ILE A 497 3.06 -13.18 27.40
CA ILE A 497 2.96 -14.29 26.46
C ILE A 497 2.47 -15.50 27.23
N THR A 498 1.32 -16.02 26.83
CA THR A 498 0.80 -17.31 27.32
C THR A 498 0.89 -18.36 26.22
N SER A 499 1.15 -19.60 26.61
CA SER A 499 1.22 -20.74 25.72
C SER A 499 0.59 -21.94 26.42
N GLY A 500 -0.33 -22.64 25.75
CA GLY A 500 -1.08 -23.76 26.36
C GLY A 500 -1.84 -23.37 27.65
N GLY A 501 -2.22 -22.10 27.80
CA GLY A 501 -2.86 -21.56 29.00
C GLY A 501 -1.93 -21.24 30.18
N THR A 502 -0.61 -21.33 30.00
CA THR A 502 0.41 -20.98 31.01
C THR A 502 1.18 -19.73 30.56
N THR A 503 1.41 -18.76 31.46
CA THR A 503 2.30 -17.62 31.17
C THR A 503 3.74 -18.10 31.05
N VAL A 504 4.34 -17.89 29.87
CA VAL A 504 5.74 -18.28 29.57
C VAL A 504 6.70 -17.09 29.58
N LEU A 505 6.19 -15.87 29.39
CA LEU A 505 6.93 -14.62 29.55
C LEU A 505 6.00 -13.52 30.05
N GLU A 506 6.46 -12.69 30.99
CA GLU A 506 5.76 -11.48 31.43
C GLU A 506 6.77 -10.43 31.88
N GLU A 507 6.92 -9.35 31.12
CA GLU A 507 7.95 -8.33 31.35
C GLU A 507 7.43 -6.89 31.14
N PRO A 508 7.88 -5.91 31.95
CA PRO A 508 7.62 -4.51 31.68
C PRO A 508 8.49 -4.01 30.51
N PHE A 509 8.00 -3.01 29.77
CA PHE A 509 8.77 -2.38 28.69
C PHE A 509 8.64 -0.86 28.65
N GLU A 510 9.61 -0.22 28.00
CA GLU A 510 9.57 1.17 27.56
C GLU A 510 10.00 1.23 26.08
N ALA A 511 9.08 1.69 25.22
CA ALA A 511 9.22 1.68 23.78
C ALA A 511 9.31 3.10 23.21
N ALA A 512 10.09 3.26 22.14
CA ALA A 512 10.11 4.45 21.30
C ALA A 512 9.77 4.05 19.84
N PRO A 513 9.06 4.89 19.06
CA PRO A 513 8.45 4.44 17.81
C PRO A 513 9.35 3.92 16.69
N ASN A 514 10.64 4.26 16.71
CA ASN A 514 11.63 3.79 15.73
C ASN A 514 12.68 2.88 16.39
N SER A 515 12.30 2.17 17.46
CA SER A 515 13.18 1.29 18.25
C SER A 515 12.42 0.00 18.58
N PRO A 516 12.53 -1.04 17.74
CA PRO A 516 11.91 -2.33 18.00
C PRO A 516 12.40 -2.91 19.33
N LEU A 517 11.47 -3.51 20.07
CA LEU A 517 11.74 -4.35 21.22
C LEU A 517 11.80 -5.81 20.77
N THR A 518 12.61 -6.64 21.43
CA THR A 518 12.74 -8.06 21.12
C THR A 518 12.75 -8.90 22.39
N TRP A 519 12.01 -9.99 22.40
CA TRP A 519 12.01 -11.01 23.45
C TRP A 519 12.17 -12.41 22.85
N GLU A 520 12.79 -13.30 23.62
CA GLU A 520 12.85 -14.72 23.32
C GLU A 520 12.01 -15.48 24.36
N PHE A 521 11.21 -16.44 23.91
CA PHE A 521 10.41 -17.30 24.80
C PHE A 521 10.36 -18.72 24.27
N ASN A 522 10.12 -19.68 25.16
CA ASN A 522 9.83 -21.06 24.77
C ASN A 522 8.33 -21.30 24.93
N ALA A 523 7.69 -21.81 23.87
CA ALA A 523 6.32 -22.26 23.92
C ALA A 523 6.19 -23.59 24.65
N VAL A 524 4.97 -23.90 25.09
CA VAL A 524 4.55 -25.23 25.49
C VAL A 524 3.44 -25.69 24.55
N ARG A 525 3.04 -26.96 24.63
CA ARG A 525 2.03 -27.51 23.72
C ARG A 525 0.66 -26.83 23.91
N GLY A 526 0.23 -26.07 22.91
CA GLY A 526 -1.08 -25.43 22.83
C GLY A 526 -0.99 -24.03 22.23
N PRO A 527 -2.13 -23.33 22.05
CA PRO A 527 -2.14 -22.02 21.41
C PRO A 527 -1.27 -21.02 22.18
N ILE A 528 -0.64 -20.11 21.42
CA ILE A 528 0.17 -19.01 21.94
C ILE A 528 -0.64 -17.72 21.80
N ASN A 529 -0.71 -16.94 22.88
CA ASN A 529 -1.32 -15.62 22.88
C ASN A 529 -0.32 -14.58 23.38
N ILE A 530 -0.08 -13.55 22.56
CA ILE A 530 0.79 -12.41 22.84
C ILE A 530 -0.08 -11.19 23.10
N GLU A 531 0.01 -10.63 24.29
CA GLU A 531 -0.66 -9.39 24.67
C GLU A 531 0.35 -8.29 25.01
N LEU A 532 0.13 -7.09 24.45
CA LEU A 532 0.83 -5.86 24.81
C LEU A 532 -0.17 -4.91 25.48
N THR A 533 0.13 -4.47 26.70
CA THR A 533 -0.70 -3.49 27.46
C THR A 533 0.09 -2.25 27.83
N ASP A 534 -0.58 -1.10 27.99
CA ASP A 534 0.03 0.12 28.55
C ASP A 534 0.05 0.14 30.09
N GLN A 535 0.53 1.24 30.68
CA GLN A 535 0.56 1.42 32.15
C GLN A 535 -0.83 1.53 32.79
N GLN A 536 -1.89 1.71 31.99
CA GLN A 536 -3.29 1.78 32.39
C GLN A 536 -4.02 0.44 32.13
N HIS A 537 -3.26 -0.63 31.81
CA HIS A 537 -3.75 -1.95 31.45
C HIS A 537 -4.71 -1.95 30.25
N GLN A 538 -4.61 -0.97 29.35
CA GLN A 538 -5.33 -1.00 28.08
C GLN A 538 -4.55 -1.88 27.10
N THR A 539 -5.24 -2.83 26.47
CA THR A 539 -4.68 -3.68 25.42
C THR A 539 -4.35 -2.84 24.18
N LEU A 540 -3.07 -2.80 23.83
CA LEU A 540 -2.54 -2.14 22.63
C LEU A 540 -2.56 -3.08 21.43
N LEU A 541 -2.32 -4.36 21.68
CA LEU A 541 -2.36 -5.45 20.72
C LEU A 541 -2.60 -6.77 21.46
N ASN A 542 -3.47 -7.60 20.91
CA ASN A 542 -3.61 -8.99 21.29
C ASN A 542 -3.56 -9.85 20.03
N TYR A 543 -2.75 -10.91 20.02
CA TYR A 543 -2.59 -11.81 18.88
C TYR A 543 -2.46 -13.25 19.35
N GLN A 544 -3.28 -14.13 18.78
CA GLN A 544 -3.26 -15.57 19.05
C GLN A 544 -2.91 -16.35 17.79
N PHE A 545 -2.05 -17.36 17.93
CA PHE A 545 -1.74 -18.34 16.89
C PHE A 545 -1.61 -19.75 17.50
N GLU A 546 -1.55 -20.77 16.63
CA GLU A 546 -1.45 -22.20 17.00
C GLU A 546 -0.03 -22.76 16.83
#